data_AF-A0A0F7KV15-F1
#
_entry.id   AF-A0A0F7KV15-F1
#
_cell.length_a   1.000
_cell.length_b   1.000
_cell.length_c   1.000
_cell.angle_alpha   90.00
_cell.angle_beta   90.00
_cell.angle_gamma   90.00
#
_symmetry.space_group_name_H-M   'P 1'
#
loop_
_entity.id
_entity.type
_entity.pdbx_description
1 polymer ?
#
loop_
_entity_poly.entity_id
_entity_poly.type
_entity_poly.pdbx_seq_one_letter_code
_entity_poly.pdbx_strand_id
1 'polypeptide(L)'
;MNATQTTIRSNAKQRAANERCDAMLQHARDQIMAVGVDRFSLNEVLRQSGGSKATLVKYFGDRNGLIAAAIGFEAQHAVEELALETANALPLQEALERFLGGILRFYLLPGSIALYRAVVSAADSRASAGFYRNGHQVIVQALADLLDARKGRDVHPAINSAEVADQMLHAIRAGKYERALIGLSPDMPDAAEIKARAHSTAALFVPALGQTGKA
;
A
#
# COMPACT_ATOMS: atom_id res chain seq x y z
N MET A 1 -46.66 11.13 -14.54
CA MET A 1 -45.56 10.39 -13.89
C MET A 1 -44.39 10.33 -14.88
N ASN A 2 -43.13 10.62 -14.50
CA ASN A 2 -41.93 9.88 -14.99
C ASN A 2 -40.59 10.63 -15.13
N ALA A 3 -40.44 11.92 -14.81
CA ALA A 3 -39.07 12.49 -14.73
C ALA A 3 -38.39 12.11 -13.40
N THR A 4 -39.04 12.42 -12.27
CA THR A 4 -38.51 12.20 -10.92
C THR A 4 -38.35 10.71 -10.55
N GLN A 5 -39.29 9.85 -10.96
CA GLN A 5 -39.19 8.39 -10.73
C GLN A 5 -38.08 7.71 -11.55
N THR A 6 -37.76 8.24 -12.73
CA THR A 6 -36.68 7.72 -13.59
C THR A 6 -35.31 8.08 -13.01
N THR A 7 -35.14 9.31 -12.51
CA THR A 7 -33.90 9.75 -11.85
C THR A 7 -33.63 8.98 -10.54
N ILE A 8 -34.65 8.73 -9.73
CA ILE A 8 -34.52 7.96 -8.47
C ILE A 8 -34.14 6.49 -8.74
N ARG A 9 -34.76 5.85 -9.74
CA ARG A 9 -34.40 4.47 -10.15
C ARG A 9 -33.00 4.36 -10.73
N SER A 10 -32.55 5.38 -11.46
CA SER A 10 -31.18 5.48 -12.00
C SER A 10 -30.14 5.55 -10.87
N ASN A 11 -30.38 6.40 -9.87
CA ASN A 11 -29.50 6.54 -8.69
C ASN A 11 -29.43 5.26 -7.84
N ALA A 12 -30.57 4.58 -7.63
CA ALA A 12 -30.59 3.31 -6.90
C ALA A 12 -29.81 2.20 -7.62
N LYS A 13 -29.95 2.11 -8.95
CA LYS A 13 -29.23 1.14 -9.78
C LYS A 13 -27.71 1.41 -9.77
N GLN A 14 -27.31 2.68 -9.81
CA GLN A 14 -25.91 3.07 -9.73
C GLN A 14 -25.32 2.77 -8.35
N ARG A 15 -26.06 3.04 -7.27
CA ARG A 15 -25.65 2.70 -5.90
C ARG A 15 -25.43 1.20 -5.73
N ALA A 16 -26.39 0.38 -6.15
CA ALA A 16 -26.26 -1.08 -6.12
C ALA A 16 -25.12 -1.61 -7.01
N ALA A 17 -24.74 -0.89 -8.07
CA ALA A 17 -23.56 -1.24 -8.87
C ALA A 17 -22.25 -0.92 -8.15
N ASN A 18 -22.19 0.21 -7.43
CA ASN A 18 -21.04 0.58 -6.61
C ASN A 18 -20.88 -0.36 -5.41
N GLU A 19 -21.96 -0.71 -4.71
CA GLU A 19 -21.91 -1.66 -3.58
C GLU A 19 -21.36 -3.03 -4.00
N ARG A 20 -21.72 -3.52 -5.19
CA ARG A 20 -21.14 -4.76 -5.76
C ARG A 20 -19.68 -4.59 -6.15
N CYS A 21 -19.27 -3.41 -6.60
CA CYS A 21 -17.88 -3.09 -6.92
C CYS A 21 -17.03 -3.10 -5.64
N ASP A 22 -17.51 -2.48 -4.57
CA ASP A 22 -16.84 -2.43 -3.27
C ASP A 22 -16.74 -3.84 -2.67
N ALA A 23 -17.81 -4.64 -2.76
CA ALA A 23 -17.78 -6.04 -2.34
C ALA A 23 -16.77 -6.87 -3.17
N MET A 24 -16.69 -6.64 -4.48
CA MET A 24 -15.71 -7.33 -5.34
C MET A 24 -14.27 -7.01 -4.93
N LEU A 25 -14.01 -5.75 -4.61
CA LEU A 25 -12.71 -5.29 -4.11
C LEU A 25 -12.37 -5.95 -2.78
N GLN A 26 -13.28 -5.92 -1.81
CA GLN A 26 -13.10 -6.49 -0.47
C GLN A 26 -12.86 -8.01 -0.53
N HIS A 27 -13.68 -8.75 -1.27
CA HIS A 27 -13.50 -10.19 -1.40
C HIS A 27 -12.20 -10.57 -2.13
N ALA A 28 -11.81 -9.81 -3.17
CA ALA A 28 -10.54 -10.04 -3.87
C ALA A 28 -9.36 -9.83 -2.92
N ARG A 29 -9.36 -8.70 -2.23
CA ARG A 29 -8.39 -8.34 -1.21
C ARG A 29 -8.25 -9.42 -0.14
N ASP A 30 -9.35 -9.86 0.47
CA ASP A 30 -9.32 -10.87 1.54
C ASP A 30 -8.71 -12.19 1.08
N GLN A 31 -9.12 -12.65 -0.10
CA GLN A 31 -8.56 -13.87 -0.66
C GLN A 31 -7.07 -13.70 -1.02
N ILE A 32 -6.69 -12.60 -1.65
CA ILE A 32 -5.28 -12.33 -2.00
C ILE A 32 -4.43 -12.26 -0.74
N MET A 33 -4.92 -11.62 0.33
CA MET A 33 -4.18 -11.49 1.58
C MET A 33 -4.07 -12.82 2.33
N ALA A 34 -5.08 -13.68 2.24
CA ALA A 34 -5.10 -14.99 2.88
C ALA A 34 -4.28 -16.05 2.13
N VAL A 35 -4.45 -16.14 0.81
CA VAL A 35 -3.90 -17.27 0.02
C VAL A 35 -2.92 -16.85 -1.08
N GLY A 36 -2.76 -15.55 -1.35
CA GLY A 36 -1.90 -15.03 -2.42
C GLY A 36 -2.62 -14.91 -3.77
N VAL A 37 -2.03 -14.13 -4.68
CA VAL A 37 -2.62 -13.85 -6.00
C VAL A 37 -2.80 -15.10 -6.86
N ASP A 38 -1.91 -16.09 -6.76
CA ASP A 38 -1.97 -17.30 -7.58
C ASP A 38 -3.14 -18.22 -7.19
N ARG A 39 -3.54 -18.20 -5.92
CA ARG A 39 -4.61 -19.05 -5.39
C ARG A 39 -5.96 -18.34 -5.26
N PHE A 40 -6.01 -17.03 -5.50
CA PHE A 40 -7.25 -16.26 -5.53
C PHE A 40 -8.13 -16.64 -6.74
N SER A 41 -9.43 -16.83 -6.48
CA SER A 41 -10.42 -17.20 -7.49
C SER A 41 -11.30 -16.02 -7.89
N LEU A 42 -11.10 -15.52 -9.12
CA LEU A 42 -11.94 -14.47 -9.68
C LEU A 42 -13.41 -14.88 -9.76
N ASN A 43 -13.70 -16.13 -10.11
CA ASN A 43 -15.07 -16.63 -10.21
C ASN A 43 -15.77 -16.62 -8.85
N GLU A 44 -15.05 -17.02 -7.79
CA GLU A 44 -15.61 -17.01 -6.44
C GLU A 44 -15.89 -15.57 -5.98
N VAL A 45 -15.00 -14.63 -6.29
CA VAL A 45 -15.21 -13.23 -5.95
C VAL A 45 -16.35 -12.59 -6.72
N LEU A 46 -16.54 -12.91 -8.00
CA LEU A 46 -17.73 -12.49 -8.74
C LEU A 46 -19.01 -13.05 -8.10
N ARG A 47 -18.98 -14.33 -7.68
CA ARG A 47 -20.11 -14.98 -7.02
C ARG A 47 -20.45 -14.35 -5.68
N GLN A 48 -19.47 -14.13 -4.82
CA GLN A 48 -19.65 -13.57 -3.48
C GLN A 48 -20.08 -12.10 -3.51
N SER A 49 -19.51 -11.30 -4.41
CA SER A 49 -19.87 -9.88 -4.57
C SER A 49 -21.22 -9.63 -5.24
N GLY A 50 -21.87 -10.65 -5.79
CA GLY A 50 -23.03 -10.48 -6.68
C GLY A 50 -22.69 -9.71 -7.96
N GLY A 51 -21.40 -9.59 -8.27
CA GLY A 51 -20.85 -8.94 -9.45
C GLY A 51 -20.94 -9.82 -10.70
N SER A 52 -20.69 -9.21 -11.86
CA SER A 52 -20.62 -9.92 -13.14
C SER A 52 -19.28 -9.64 -13.83
N LYS A 53 -18.91 -10.46 -14.82
CA LYS A 53 -17.74 -10.17 -15.67
C LYS A 53 -17.84 -8.80 -16.36
N ALA A 54 -19.06 -8.39 -16.75
CA ALA A 54 -19.29 -7.06 -17.30
C ALA A 54 -19.03 -5.94 -16.27
N THR A 55 -19.40 -6.17 -15.01
CA THR A 55 -19.10 -5.25 -13.90
C THR A 55 -17.58 -5.17 -13.67
N LEU A 56 -16.89 -6.31 -13.61
CA LEU A 56 -15.43 -6.36 -13.50
C LEU A 56 -14.76 -5.52 -14.59
N VAL A 57 -15.12 -5.77 -15.86
CA VAL A 57 -14.53 -5.05 -16.99
C VAL A 57 -14.83 -3.55 -16.91
N LYS A 58 -16.04 -3.16 -16.51
CA LYS A 58 -16.42 -1.75 -16.39
C LYS A 58 -15.61 -1.00 -15.32
N TYR A 59 -15.41 -1.59 -14.15
CA TYR A 59 -14.83 -0.89 -12.99
C TYR A 59 -13.33 -1.14 -12.82
N PHE A 60 -12.86 -2.32 -13.21
CA PHE A 60 -11.48 -2.76 -13.00
C PHE A 60 -10.76 -3.13 -14.29
N GLY A 61 -11.47 -3.19 -15.43
CA GLY A 61 -10.91 -3.59 -16.72
C GLY A 61 -10.72 -5.10 -16.85
N ASP A 62 -9.93 -5.70 -15.98
CA ASP A 62 -9.63 -7.14 -15.99
C ASP A 62 -9.24 -7.64 -14.58
N ARG A 63 -8.83 -8.90 -14.50
CA ARG A 63 -8.34 -9.52 -13.25
C ARG A 63 -7.17 -8.74 -12.65
N ASN A 64 -6.24 -8.28 -13.49
CA ASN A 64 -5.04 -7.58 -13.04
C ASN A 64 -5.39 -6.18 -12.51
N GLY A 65 -6.37 -5.51 -13.11
CA GLY A 65 -6.89 -4.26 -12.58
C GLY A 65 -7.65 -4.41 -11.26
N LEU A 66 -8.38 -5.51 -11.05
CA LEU A 66 -9.00 -5.80 -9.74
C LEU A 66 -7.94 -6.07 -8.68
N ILE A 67 -6.90 -6.84 -9.02
CA ILE A 67 -5.75 -7.05 -8.15
C ILE A 67 -5.13 -5.69 -7.82
N ALA A 68 -4.75 -4.87 -8.80
CA ALA A 68 -4.14 -3.56 -8.58
C ALA A 68 -5.00 -2.62 -7.72
N ALA A 69 -6.33 -2.69 -7.83
CA ALA A 69 -7.24 -1.94 -6.97
C ALA A 69 -7.21 -2.46 -5.52
N ALA A 70 -7.23 -3.78 -5.32
CA ALA A 70 -7.14 -4.40 -3.99
C ALA A 70 -5.84 -4.03 -3.27
N ILE A 71 -4.73 -3.94 -4.01
CA ILE A 71 -3.43 -3.48 -3.50
C ILE A 71 -3.52 -2.06 -2.98
N GLY A 72 -4.10 -1.16 -3.79
CA GLY A 72 -4.17 0.24 -3.40
C GLY A 72 -5.06 0.47 -2.20
N PHE A 73 -6.13 -0.32 -2.09
CA PHE A 73 -6.96 -0.34 -0.90
C PHE A 73 -6.16 -0.73 0.35
N GLU A 74 -5.38 -1.81 0.29
CA GLU A 74 -4.56 -2.27 1.42
C GLU A 74 -3.42 -1.32 1.76
N ALA A 75 -2.74 -0.76 0.77
CA ALA A 75 -1.68 0.22 0.97
C ALA A 75 -2.22 1.48 1.67
N GLN A 76 -3.41 1.94 1.26
CA GLN A 76 -4.09 3.07 1.89
C GLN A 76 -4.46 2.76 3.35
N HIS A 77 -5.05 1.59 3.62
CA HIS A 77 -5.37 1.17 4.99
C HIS A 77 -4.11 1.09 5.87
N ALA A 78 -3.04 0.51 5.35
CA ALA A 78 -1.77 0.40 6.06
C ALA A 78 -1.19 1.77 6.41
N VAL A 79 -1.35 2.79 5.56
CA VAL A 79 -0.93 4.17 5.85
C VAL A 79 -1.84 4.83 6.89
N GLU A 80 -3.15 4.68 6.76
CA GLU A 80 -4.14 5.28 7.67
C GLU A 80 -3.95 4.81 9.12
N GLU A 81 -3.65 3.52 9.32
CA GLU A 81 -3.37 2.94 10.64
C GLU A 81 -2.13 3.55 11.33
N LEU A 82 -1.21 4.17 10.60
CA LEU A 82 0.02 4.72 11.17
C LEU A 82 -0.19 6.04 11.93
N ALA A 83 -1.39 6.65 11.82
CA ALA A 83 -1.77 7.88 12.51
C ALA A 83 -0.71 8.98 12.38
N LEU A 84 -0.43 9.40 11.14
CA LEU A 84 0.62 10.38 10.79
C LEU A 84 0.54 11.69 11.59
N GLU A 85 -0.67 12.13 11.95
CA GLU A 85 -0.88 13.31 12.79
C GLU A 85 -0.24 13.17 14.18
N THR A 86 -0.30 11.97 14.78
CA THR A 86 0.36 11.70 16.07
C THR A 86 1.89 11.64 15.91
N ALA A 87 2.38 11.21 14.74
CA ALA A 87 3.81 11.16 14.46
C ALA A 87 4.44 12.56 14.33
N ASN A 88 3.68 13.59 13.94
CA ASN A 88 4.17 14.97 13.85
C ASN A 88 4.55 15.59 15.21
N ALA A 89 4.01 15.06 16.31
CA ALA A 89 4.35 15.47 17.67
C ALA A 89 5.63 14.80 18.21
N LEU A 90 6.10 13.73 17.57
CA LEU A 90 7.30 12.99 17.99
C LEU A 90 8.59 13.62 17.42
N PRO A 91 9.75 13.39 18.09
CA PRO A 91 11.06 13.60 17.48
C PRO A 91 11.15 12.89 16.12
N LEU A 92 11.88 13.46 15.16
CA LEU A 92 11.89 12.97 13.77
C LEU A 92 12.28 11.50 13.69
N GLN A 93 13.31 11.11 14.45
CA GLN A 93 13.75 9.72 14.57
C GLN A 93 12.59 8.78 14.98
N GLU A 94 11.87 9.11 16.06
CA GLU A 94 10.77 8.29 16.58
C GLU A 94 9.56 8.26 15.63
N ALA A 95 9.28 9.38 14.95
CA ALA A 95 8.22 9.46 13.95
C ALA A 95 8.52 8.52 12.77
N LEU A 96 9.76 8.56 12.26
CA LEU A 96 10.22 7.67 11.18
C LEU A 96 10.24 6.21 11.62
N GLU A 97 10.71 5.91 12.83
CA GLU A 97 10.70 4.55 13.38
C GLU A 97 9.29 3.95 13.42
N ARG A 98 8.32 4.73 13.91
CA ARG A 98 6.92 4.30 13.98
C ARG A 98 6.37 4.02 12.58
N PHE A 99 6.59 4.95 11.64
CA PHE A 99 6.13 4.81 10.26
C PHE A 99 6.77 3.59 9.58
N LEU A 100 8.10 3.52 9.57
CA LEU A 100 8.86 2.46 8.92
C LEU A 100 8.58 1.08 9.52
N GLY A 101 8.45 0.99 10.84
CA GLY A 101 8.11 -0.27 11.50
C GLY A 101 6.72 -0.78 11.11
N GLY A 102 5.76 0.12 10.95
CA GLY A 102 4.42 -0.23 10.48
C GLY A 102 4.40 -0.66 9.02
N ILE A 103 5.10 0.06 8.15
CA ILE A 103 5.24 -0.33 6.75
C ILE A 103 5.98 -1.66 6.61
N LEU A 104 7.01 -1.91 7.41
CA LEU A 104 7.71 -3.20 7.39
C LEU A 104 6.79 -4.36 7.81
N ARG A 105 5.94 -4.17 8.83
CA ARG A 105 4.90 -5.15 9.20
C ARG A 105 3.98 -5.44 8.01
N PHE A 106 3.48 -4.39 7.37
CA PHE A 106 2.62 -4.50 6.20
C PHE A 106 3.31 -5.27 5.06
N TYR A 107 4.56 -4.94 4.74
CA TYR A 107 5.35 -5.60 3.70
C TYR A 107 5.59 -7.09 3.96
N LEU A 108 5.71 -7.47 5.23
CA LEU A 108 5.97 -8.85 5.63
C LEU A 108 4.70 -9.70 5.71
N LEU A 109 3.50 -9.12 5.63
CA LEU A 109 2.26 -9.90 5.60
C LEU A 109 2.33 -10.97 4.49
N PRO A 110 1.89 -12.22 4.74
CA PRO A 110 1.94 -13.29 3.75
C PRO A 110 1.30 -12.89 2.41
N GLY A 111 0.18 -12.18 2.47
CA GLY A 111 -0.49 -11.57 1.34
C GLY A 111 0.36 -10.60 0.54
N SER A 112 1.01 -9.65 1.22
CA SER A 112 1.90 -8.65 0.61
C SER A 112 3.10 -9.29 -0.09
N ILE A 113 3.72 -10.30 0.52
CA ILE A 113 4.82 -11.06 -0.08
C ILE A 113 4.35 -11.83 -1.31
N ALA A 114 3.24 -12.57 -1.19
CA ALA A 114 2.68 -13.34 -2.30
C ALA A 114 2.29 -12.44 -3.48
N LEU A 115 1.73 -11.28 -3.18
CA LEU A 115 1.40 -10.26 -4.15
C LEU A 115 2.64 -9.72 -4.86
N TYR A 116 3.66 -9.29 -4.12
CA TYR A 116 4.87 -8.73 -4.71
C TYR A 116 5.56 -9.76 -5.62
N ARG A 117 5.60 -11.04 -5.21
CA ARG A 117 6.06 -12.15 -6.06
C ARG A 117 5.26 -12.25 -7.35
N ALA A 118 3.94 -12.16 -7.30
CA ALA A 118 3.10 -12.24 -8.48
C ALA A 118 3.36 -11.07 -9.44
N VAL A 119 3.56 -9.86 -8.92
CA VAL A 119 3.92 -8.68 -9.73
C VAL A 119 5.28 -8.89 -10.41
N VAL A 120 6.31 -9.29 -9.65
CA VAL A 120 7.66 -9.54 -10.16
C VAL A 120 7.66 -10.68 -11.18
N SER A 121 6.96 -11.78 -10.90
CA SER A 121 6.90 -12.96 -11.78
C SER A 121 6.11 -12.72 -13.05
N ALA A 122 5.06 -11.89 -13.01
CA ALA A 122 4.30 -11.57 -14.21
C ALA A 122 5.13 -10.74 -15.19
N ALA A 123 5.98 -9.84 -14.66
CA ALA A 123 6.79 -8.89 -15.44
C ALA A 123 5.97 -8.14 -16.51
N ASP A 124 4.66 -8.00 -16.30
CA ASP A 124 3.73 -7.34 -17.20
C ASP A 124 3.68 -5.85 -16.89
N SER A 125 3.89 -5.01 -17.90
CA SER A 125 4.02 -3.56 -17.73
C SER A 125 2.75 -2.91 -17.17
N ARG A 126 1.57 -3.44 -17.50
CA ARG A 126 0.28 -2.90 -17.03
C ARG A 126 0.03 -3.24 -15.57
N ALA A 127 0.16 -4.51 -15.19
CA ALA A 127 0.00 -4.95 -13.81
C ALA A 127 1.06 -4.33 -12.89
N SER A 128 2.32 -4.28 -13.33
CA SER A 128 3.42 -3.68 -12.59
C SER A 128 3.21 -2.17 -12.39
N ALA A 129 2.75 -1.46 -13.42
CA ALA A 129 2.43 -0.03 -13.29
C ALA A 129 1.23 0.22 -12.35
N GLY A 130 0.24 -0.69 -12.35
CA GLY A 130 -0.86 -0.65 -11.39
C GLY A 130 -0.39 -0.83 -9.95
N PHE A 131 0.43 -1.86 -9.69
CA PHE A 131 1.06 -2.08 -8.38
C PHE A 131 1.89 -0.87 -7.94
N TYR A 132 2.72 -0.33 -8.84
CA TYR A 132 3.62 0.77 -8.50
C TYR A 132 2.83 2.03 -8.15
N ARG A 133 1.83 2.40 -8.96
CA ARG A 133 1.00 3.59 -8.73
C ARG A 133 0.08 3.45 -7.53
N ASN A 134 -0.61 2.32 -7.41
CA ASN A 134 -1.66 2.19 -6.42
C ASN A 134 -1.12 1.68 -5.07
N GLY A 135 0.00 0.94 -5.06
CA GLY A 135 0.59 0.40 -3.83
C GLY A 135 1.79 1.22 -3.37
N HIS A 136 2.90 1.11 -4.10
CA HIS A 136 4.18 1.68 -3.66
C HIS A 136 4.14 3.21 -3.57
N GLN A 137 3.62 3.90 -4.58
CA GLN A 137 3.55 5.37 -4.57
C GLN A 137 2.64 5.94 -3.50
N VAL A 138 1.58 5.22 -3.08
CA VAL A 138 0.72 5.65 -1.96
C VAL A 138 1.53 5.73 -0.67
N ILE A 139 2.36 4.73 -0.40
CA ILE A 139 3.21 4.69 0.80
C ILE A 139 4.33 5.72 0.72
N VAL A 140 4.93 5.91 -0.46
CA VAL A 140 5.94 6.96 -0.70
C VAL A 140 5.35 8.33 -0.42
N GLN A 141 4.16 8.63 -0.96
CA GLN A 141 3.52 9.93 -0.76
C GLN A 141 3.22 10.19 0.72
N ALA A 142 2.71 9.19 1.44
CA ALA A 142 2.43 9.32 2.86
C ALA A 142 3.68 9.69 3.70
N LEU A 143 4.83 9.08 3.39
CA LEU A 143 6.09 9.43 4.04
C LEU A 143 6.60 10.80 3.59
N ALA A 144 6.47 11.12 2.30
CA ALA A 144 6.84 12.43 1.77
C ALA A 144 6.05 13.56 2.43
N ASP A 145 4.74 13.37 2.64
CA ASP A 145 3.86 14.32 3.33
C ASP A 145 4.30 14.52 4.79
N LEU A 146 4.70 13.45 5.48
CA LEU A 146 5.29 13.55 6.83
C LEU A 146 6.58 14.37 6.83
N LEU A 147 7.45 14.18 5.83
CA LEU A 147 8.70 14.94 5.72
C LEU A 147 8.45 16.40 5.35
N ASP A 148 7.52 16.67 4.44
CA ASP A 148 7.14 18.01 4.00
C ASP A 148 6.53 18.83 5.13
N ALA A 149 5.66 18.22 5.96
CA ALA A 149 5.09 18.85 7.15
C ALA A 149 6.14 19.28 8.20
N ARG A 150 7.38 18.78 8.07
CA ARG A 150 8.49 19.01 9.00
C ARG A 150 9.60 19.88 8.43
N LYS A 151 9.47 20.32 7.17
CA LYS A 151 10.41 21.24 6.53
C LYS A 151 10.52 22.55 7.32
N GLY A 152 11.77 22.97 7.56
CA GLY A 152 12.09 24.17 8.35
C GLY A 152 12.06 23.97 9.87
N ARG A 153 11.64 22.80 10.37
CA ARG A 153 11.69 22.44 11.80
C ARG A 153 12.85 21.49 12.09
N ASP A 154 12.80 20.32 11.48
CA ASP A 154 13.80 19.25 11.66
C ASP A 154 14.09 18.49 10.35
N VAL A 155 13.41 18.86 9.25
CA VAL A 155 13.76 18.51 7.88
C VAL A 155 14.19 19.78 7.14
N HIS A 156 15.29 19.73 6.39
CA HIS A 156 15.78 20.87 5.65
C HIS A 156 14.85 21.23 4.47
N PRO A 157 14.54 22.51 4.19
CA PRO A 157 13.59 22.90 3.14
C PRO A 157 13.93 22.40 1.72
N ALA A 158 15.22 22.25 1.42
CA ALA A 158 15.70 21.79 0.11
C ALA A 158 15.59 20.26 -0.11
N ILE A 159 15.16 19.48 0.88
CA ILE A 159 15.01 18.03 0.74
C ILE A 159 13.91 17.71 -0.28
N ASN A 160 14.24 16.84 -1.23
CA ASN A 160 13.25 16.20 -2.10
C ASN A 160 12.59 15.05 -1.33
N SER A 161 11.48 15.36 -0.64
CA SER A 161 10.79 14.44 0.27
C SER A 161 10.33 13.16 -0.42
N ALA A 162 9.85 13.23 -1.66
CA ALA A 162 9.41 12.07 -2.43
C ALA A 162 10.56 11.12 -2.76
N GLU A 163 11.71 11.66 -3.17
CA GLU A 163 12.90 10.86 -3.49
C GLU A 163 13.50 10.21 -2.24
N VAL A 164 13.64 10.96 -1.15
CA VAL A 164 14.15 10.41 0.12
C VAL A 164 13.18 9.38 0.70
N ALA A 165 11.87 9.62 0.63
CA ALA A 165 10.86 8.65 1.05
C ALA A 165 10.98 7.34 0.25
N ASP A 166 11.10 7.42 -1.07
CA ASP A 166 11.25 6.24 -1.93
C ASP A 166 12.52 5.44 -1.60
N GLN A 167 13.65 6.11 -1.43
CA GLN A 167 14.90 5.48 -1.02
C GLN A 167 14.80 4.81 0.36
N MET A 168 14.17 5.48 1.33
CA MET A 168 14.00 4.97 2.68
C MET A 168 13.09 3.72 2.71
N LEU A 169 12.03 3.71 1.90
CA LEU A 169 11.10 2.57 1.75
C LEU A 169 11.72 1.37 1.02
N HIS A 170 12.76 1.58 0.21
CA HIS A 170 13.59 0.50 -0.28
C HIS A 170 14.60 0.04 0.76
N ALA A 171 15.22 0.95 1.50
CA ALA A 171 16.20 0.63 2.55
C ALA A 171 15.58 -0.20 3.70
N ILE A 172 14.33 0.07 4.09
CA ILE A 172 13.64 -0.68 5.16
C ILE A 172 13.44 -2.16 4.79
N ARG A 173 13.44 -2.50 3.49
CA ARG A 173 13.33 -3.88 2.99
C ARG A 173 14.61 -4.70 3.15
N ALA A 174 15.73 -4.09 3.57
CA ALA A 174 16.99 -4.80 3.72
C ALA A 174 16.91 -5.96 4.74
N GLY A 175 17.43 -7.12 4.35
CA GLY A 175 17.54 -8.30 5.20
C GLY A 175 16.27 -9.15 5.23
N LYS A 176 15.39 -8.97 6.22
CA LYS A 176 14.30 -9.92 6.50
C LYS A 176 13.24 -9.96 5.40
N TYR A 177 12.88 -8.81 4.83
CA TYR A 177 11.92 -8.75 3.73
C TYR A 177 12.45 -9.49 2.49
N GLU A 178 13.71 -9.27 2.10
CA GLU A 178 14.32 -10.02 1.00
C GLU A 178 14.24 -11.53 1.25
N ARG A 179 14.66 -12.01 2.42
CA ARG A 179 14.60 -13.44 2.78
C ARG A 179 13.17 -13.98 2.74
N ALA A 180 12.20 -13.24 3.27
CA ALA A 180 10.79 -13.60 3.19
C ALA A 180 10.33 -13.67 1.73
N LEU A 181 10.73 -12.70 0.91
CA LEU A 181 10.40 -12.62 -0.50
C LEU A 181 10.95 -13.79 -1.31
N ILE A 182 12.17 -14.25 -1.03
CA ILE A 182 12.77 -15.39 -1.76
C ILE A 182 12.48 -16.76 -1.10
N GLY A 183 11.69 -16.80 -0.03
CA GLY A 183 11.23 -18.04 0.59
C GLY A 183 12.22 -18.67 1.57
N LEU A 184 13.18 -17.90 2.08
CA LEU A 184 14.20 -18.33 3.04
C LEU A 184 13.86 -18.02 4.51
N SER A 185 12.69 -17.43 4.77
CA SER A 185 12.19 -17.17 6.12
C SER A 185 10.81 -17.82 6.27
N PRO A 186 10.67 -18.89 7.06
CA PRO A 186 9.35 -19.48 7.34
C PRO A 186 8.55 -18.61 8.30
N ASP A 187 9.23 -17.87 9.19
CA ASP A 187 8.59 -17.13 10.28
C ASP A 187 8.65 -15.60 10.07
N MET A 188 7.60 -14.93 10.55
CA MET A 188 7.53 -13.49 10.63
C MET A 188 8.55 -12.97 11.66
N PRO A 189 9.32 -11.91 11.34
CA PRO A 189 10.14 -11.23 12.32
C PRO A 189 9.31 -10.77 13.52
N ASP A 190 9.88 -10.89 14.72
CA ASP A 190 9.20 -10.44 15.92
C ASP A 190 9.15 -8.89 16.01
N ALA A 191 8.38 -8.38 16.96
CA ALA A 191 8.22 -6.93 17.14
C ALA A 191 9.53 -6.20 17.46
N ALA A 192 10.47 -6.85 18.15
CA ALA A 192 11.76 -6.28 18.50
C ALA A 192 12.68 -6.20 17.27
N GLU A 193 12.69 -7.23 16.43
CA GLU A 193 13.41 -7.24 15.15
C GLU A 193 12.90 -6.15 14.21
N ILE A 194 11.58 -5.99 14.10
CA ILE A 194 10.97 -4.93 13.28
C ILE A 194 11.35 -3.55 13.82
N LYS A 195 11.27 -3.35 15.14
CA LYS A 195 11.67 -2.09 15.78
C LYS A 195 13.14 -1.79 15.55
N ALA A 196 14.02 -2.76 15.73
CA ALA A 196 15.46 -2.59 15.52
C ALA A 196 15.78 -2.23 14.06
N ARG A 197 15.12 -2.88 13.10
CA ARG A 197 15.25 -2.54 11.68
C ARG A 197 14.77 -1.11 11.42
N ALA A 198 13.59 -0.73 11.87
CA ALA A 198 13.06 0.62 11.71
C ALA A 198 13.97 1.69 12.33
N HIS A 199 14.48 1.46 13.54
CA HIS A 199 15.47 2.31 14.20
C HIS A 199 16.74 2.48 13.37
N SER A 200 17.34 1.36 12.94
CA SER A 200 18.56 1.39 12.14
C SER A 200 18.37 2.14 10.82
N THR A 201 17.24 1.94 10.14
CA THR A 201 16.94 2.63 8.89
C THR A 201 16.72 4.11 9.14
N ALA A 202 15.91 4.52 10.12
CA ALA A 202 15.70 5.93 10.43
C ALA A 202 17.02 6.65 10.78
N ALA A 203 17.87 6.00 11.59
CA ALA A 203 19.15 6.57 12.02
C ALA A 203 20.13 6.84 10.85
N LEU A 204 20.01 6.11 9.74
CA LEU A 204 20.80 6.36 8.53
C LEU A 204 20.37 7.65 7.80
N PHE A 205 19.07 7.96 7.81
CA PHE A 205 18.51 9.07 7.03
C PHE A 205 18.36 10.37 7.82
N VAL A 206 18.09 10.30 9.14
CA VAL A 206 17.87 11.50 9.97
C VAL A 206 19.01 12.53 9.87
N PRO A 207 20.30 12.15 9.89
CA PRO A 207 21.38 13.13 9.72
C PRO A 207 21.33 13.86 8.38
N ALA A 208 20.98 13.15 7.30
CA ALA A 208 20.88 13.72 5.95
C ALA A 208 19.63 14.61 5.78
N LEU A 209 18.55 14.32 6.51
CA LEU A 209 17.34 15.15 6.50
C LEU A 209 17.56 16.53 7.13
N GLY A 210 18.45 16.63 8.12
CA GLY A 210 18.75 17.88 8.82
C GLY A 210 19.90 18.71 8.24
N GLN A 211 20.68 18.15 7.31
CA GLN A 211 21.87 18.81 6.75
C GLN A 211 21.64 19.26 5.31
N THR A 212 22.15 20.44 4.94
CA THR A 212 22.41 20.75 3.54
C THR A 212 23.57 19.89 3.07
N GLY A 213 23.44 19.26 1.90
CA GLY A 213 24.64 18.86 1.17
C GLY A 213 25.55 20.09 1.06
N LYS A 214 26.78 20.00 1.55
CA LYS A 214 27.83 20.92 1.12
C LYS A 214 27.93 20.72 -0.39
N ALA A 215 27.32 21.65 -1.13
CA ALA A 215 27.62 21.83 -2.54
C ALA A 215 29.06 22.34 -2.68
#